data_AF-A0A1V4RUJ4-F1
#
_entry.id   AF-A0A1V4RUJ4-F1
#
_cell.length_a   1.000
_cell.length_b   1.000
_cell.length_c   1.000
_cell.angle_alpha   90.00
_cell.angle_beta   90.00
_cell.angle_gamma   90.00
#
_symmetry.space_group_name_H-M   'P 1'
#
loop_
_entity.id
_entity.type
_entity.pdbx_description
1 polymer ?
#
loop_
_entity_poly.entity_id
_entity_poly.type
_entity_poly.pdbx_seq_one_letter_code
_entity_poly.pdbx_strand_id
1 'polypeptide(L)'
;NINKSIQQLENRNVRRAAKAQRSAMAGFNQALLSLQNSMQQMAQASSASGFQEFMQQMQQMAGQQGQLNQESMSLFQKAQNGRMQLSPDDLGRLAAQQEMIHQSMEQLAQKMGNRRDVLGRLGEMGKEMEEVVKQLKAQRLDRKVIERQERILSRLLDAQKSIREKEYSKKRRAEWEKQKLVRSPAELQQDLLRKEDRLRKALMDALQEGYTPEYRELIKLYFETLSRQNPANQQ
;
A
#
# COMPACT_ATOMS: atom_id res chain seq x y z
N ASN A 1 61.35 12.51 -3.60
CA ASN A 1 60.03 12.70 -4.24
C ASN A 1 58.98 11.67 -3.88
N ILE A 2 59.32 10.45 -3.44
CA ILE A 2 58.33 9.46 -2.95
C ILE A 2 57.78 9.83 -1.55
N ASN A 3 58.62 10.35 -0.63
CA ASN A 3 58.15 10.84 0.68
C ASN A 3 57.13 12.00 0.59
N LYS A 4 57.21 12.82 -0.47
CA LYS A 4 56.25 13.92 -0.71
C LYS A 4 54.92 13.41 -1.26
N SER A 5 54.93 12.28 -1.97
CA SER A 5 53.74 11.60 -2.46
C SER A 5 53.03 10.80 -1.36
N ILE A 6 53.77 10.18 -0.44
CA ILE A 6 53.21 9.47 0.72
C ILE A 6 52.58 10.48 1.70
N GLN A 7 53.21 11.63 1.97
CA GLN A 7 52.61 12.72 2.76
C GLN A 7 51.40 13.38 2.06
N GLN A 8 51.32 13.37 0.73
CA GLN A 8 50.13 13.83 0.00
C GLN A 8 49.01 12.79 -0.03
N LEU A 9 49.30 11.50 0.09
CA LEU A 9 48.31 10.44 0.27
C LEU A 9 47.76 10.42 1.70
N GLU A 10 48.58 10.75 2.71
CA GLU A 10 48.14 10.89 4.11
C GLU A 10 47.23 12.10 4.34
N ASN A 11 47.36 13.17 3.56
CA ASN A 11 46.64 14.44 3.78
C ASN A 11 45.65 14.89 2.68
N ARG A 12 45.49 14.15 1.58
CA ARG A 12 44.48 14.47 0.53
C ARG A 12 43.79 13.17 0.14
N ASN A 13 42.54 12.94 0.54
CA ASN A 13 41.44 13.58 -0.18
C ASN A 13 40.11 13.54 0.57
N VAL A 14 40.07 13.33 1.89
CA VAL A 14 38.80 13.10 2.62
C VAL A 14 37.81 14.26 2.45
N ARG A 15 38.28 15.51 2.47
CA ARG A 15 37.41 16.70 2.24
C ARG A 15 36.93 16.83 0.79
N ARG A 16 37.73 16.45 -0.19
CA ARG A 16 37.37 16.51 -1.62
C ARG A 16 36.51 15.32 -2.03
N ALA A 17 36.75 14.15 -1.45
CA ALA A 17 35.90 12.96 -1.55
C ALA A 17 34.55 13.19 -0.86
N ALA A 18 34.51 13.79 0.33
CA ALA A 18 33.26 14.17 1.00
C ALA A 18 32.48 15.25 0.23
N LYS A 19 33.18 16.22 -0.40
CA LYS A 19 32.53 17.21 -1.27
C LYS A 19 32.01 16.58 -2.56
N ALA A 20 32.79 15.69 -3.19
CA ALA A 20 32.37 14.92 -4.37
C ALA A 20 31.18 13.99 -4.04
N GLN A 21 31.16 13.37 -2.85
CA GLN A 21 30.06 12.56 -2.36
C GLN A 21 28.81 13.40 -2.06
N ARG A 22 28.95 14.59 -1.44
CA ARG A 22 27.82 15.51 -1.23
C ARG A 22 27.28 16.06 -2.55
N SER A 23 28.13 16.37 -3.52
CA SER A 23 27.74 16.81 -4.86
C SER A 23 27.09 15.67 -5.67
N ALA A 24 27.59 14.44 -5.56
CA ALA A 24 26.97 13.26 -6.16
C ALA A 24 25.62 12.94 -5.52
N MET A 25 25.48 13.08 -4.20
CA MET A 25 24.20 12.91 -3.49
C MET A 25 23.21 14.04 -3.81
N ALA A 26 23.67 15.29 -3.97
CA ALA A 26 22.84 16.41 -4.41
C ALA A 26 22.38 16.24 -5.86
N GLY A 27 23.28 15.81 -6.76
CA GLY A 27 22.96 15.48 -8.15
C GLY A 27 22.02 14.27 -8.27
N PHE A 28 22.16 13.28 -7.39
CA PHE A 28 21.25 12.15 -7.29
C PHE A 28 19.87 12.57 -6.77
N ASN A 29 19.80 13.44 -5.76
CA ASN A 29 18.54 14.02 -5.28
C ASN A 29 17.86 14.88 -6.36
N GLN A 30 18.61 15.67 -7.13
CA GLN A 30 18.07 16.43 -8.27
C GLN A 30 17.62 15.53 -9.43
N ALA A 31 18.34 14.42 -9.68
CA ALA A 31 17.92 13.42 -10.67
C ALA A 31 16.66 12.68 -10.24
N LEU A 32 16.52 12.34 -8.94
CA LEU A 32 15.31 11.76 -8.35
C LEU A 32 14.14 12.74 -8.40
N LEU A 33 14.34 14.02 -8.09
CA LEU A 33 13.32 15.07 -8.22
C LEU A 33 12.91 15.29 -9.68
N SER A 34 13.85 15.17 -10.63
CA SER A 34 13.55 15.28 -12.07
C SER A 34 12.80 14.05 -12.60
N LEU A 35 13.12 12.85 -12.11
CA LEU A 35 12.34 11.63 -12.34
C LEU A 35 10.94 11.71 -11.72
N GLN A 36 10.82 12.34 -10.54
CA GLN A 36 9.56 12.58 -9.85
C GLN A 36 8.65 13.57 -10.61
N ASN A 37 9.21 14.62 -11.21
CA ASN A 37 8.47 15.55 -12.07
C ASN A 37 8.01 14.88 -13.38
N SER A 38 8.81 13.97 -13.95
CA SER A 38 8.43 13.17 -15.12
C SER A 38 7.34 12.14 -14.80
N MET A 39 7.27 11.63 -13.56
CA MET A 39 6.17 10.76 -13.11
C MET A 39 4.89 11.53 -12.78
N GLN A 40 4.98 12.79 -12.32
CA GLN A 40 3.82 13.67 -12.11
C GLN A 40 3.03 13.93 -13.40
N GLN A 41 3.69 13.98 -14.57
CA GLN A 41 3.00 14.09 -15.85
C GLN A 41 2.24 12.81 -16.26
N MET A 42 2.55 11.67 -15.62
CA MET A 42 1.87 10.38 -15.83
C MET A 42 0.71 10.14 -14.85
N ALA A 43 0.49 11.05 -13.88
CA ALA A 43 -0.50 10.94 -12.80
C ALA A 43 -1.94 11.31 -13.22
N GLN A 44 -2.21 11.53 -14.50
CA GLN A 44 -3.57 11.61 -15.05
C GLN A 44 -4.20 10.21 -15.18
N ALA A 45 -4.27 9.46 -14.08
CA ALA A 45 -5.02 8.20 -14.01
C ALA A 45 -5.62 8.00 -12.62
N SER A 46 -6.93 8.13 -12.57
CA SER A 46 -7.90 8.06 -11.47
C SER A 46 -7.56 7.15 -10.28
N SER A 47 -7.47 7.76 -9.09
CA SER A 47 -7.73 7.22 -7.74
C SER A 47 -6.91 6.04 -7.17
N ALA A 48 -6.25 5.20 -7.97
CA ALA A 48 -5.45 4.07 -7.46
C ALA A 48 -3.95 4.38 -7.32
N SER A 49 -3.44 5.32 -8.11
CA SER A 49 -2.00 5.66 -8.23
C SER A 49 -1.45 6.42 -7.01
N GLY A 50 -2.16 7.45 -6.53
CA GLY A 50 -1.67 8.30 -5.44
C GLY A 50 -1.54 7.59 -4.09
N PHE A 51 -2.35 6.56 -3.82
CA PHE A 51 -2.20 5.75 -2.62
C PHE A 51 -0.94 4.89 -2.66
N GLN A 52 -0.63 4.28 -3.80
CA GLN A 52 0.58 3.47 -3.96
C GLN A 52 1.84 4.34 -3.86
N GLU A 53 1.85 5.51 -4.48
CA GLU A 53 2.93 6.49 -4.37
C GLU A 53 3.12 6.92 -2.89
N PHE A 54 2.04 7.27 -2.19
CA PHE A 54 2.09 7.60 -0.77
C PHE A 54 2.72 6.48 0.06
N MET A 55 2.31 5.23 -0.19
CA MET A 55 2.82 4.07 0.53
C MET A 55 4.29 3.77 0.24
N GLN A 56 4.74 4.01 -1.00
CA GLN A 56 6.15 3.91 -1.38
C GLN A 56 6.98 4.99 -0.70
N GLN A 57 6.52 6.25 -0.70
CA GLN A 57 7.19 7.34 0.01
C GLN A 57 7.31 7.06 1.52
N MET A 58 6.24 6.56 2.16
CA MET A 58 6.28 6.10 3.55
C MET A 58 7.35 5.02 3.79
N GLN A 59 7.44 4.04 2.88
CA GLN A 59 8.41 2.95 2.99
C GLN A 59 9.84 3.46 2.87
N GLN A 60 10.09 4.40 1.95
CA GLN A 60 11.39 5.03 1.77
C GLN A 60 11.81 5.80 3.02
N MET A 61 10.90 6.60 3.60
CA MET A 61 11.18 7.33 4.84
C MET A 61 11.46 6.38 6.01
N ALA A 62 10.74 5.26 6.13
CA ALA A 62 11.01 4.26 7.16
C ALA A 62 12.39 3.63 6.98
N GLY A 63 12.80 3.35 5.74
CA GLY A 63 14.16 2.90 5.43
C GLY A 63 15.22 3.92 5.83
N GLN A 64 15.03 5.19 5.48
CA GLN A 64 15.94 6.28 5.85
C GLN A 64 16.04 6.47 7.36
N GLN A 65 14.91 6.47 8.06
CA GLN A 65 14.88 6.56 9.53
C GLN A 65 15.59 5.35 10.15
N GLY A 66 15.38 4.13 9.63
CA GLY A 66 16.07 2.94 10.11
C GLY A 66 17.60 3.03 9.97
N GLN A 67 18.09 3.52 8.85
CA GLN A 67 19.53 3.76 8.63
C GLN A 67 20.06 4.83 9.59
N LEU A 68 19.33 5.92 9.76
CA LEU A 68 19.69 6.99 10.68
C LEU A 68 19.75 6.51 12.15
N ASN A 69 18.83 5.65 12.55
CA ASN A 69 18.81 5.04 13.89
C ASN A 69 20.05 4.17 14.10
N GLN A 70 20.43 3.35 13.10
CA GLN A 70 21.63 2.51 13.17
C GLN A 70 22.91 3.36 13.28
N GLU A 71 23.01 4.43 12.49
CA GLU A 71 24.14 5.36 12.53
C GLU A 71 24.24 6.06 13.89
N SER A 72 23.12 6.61 14.37
CA SER A 72 23.03 7.30 15.66
C SER A 72 23.36 6.38 16.81
N MET A 73 22.86 5.14 16.81
CA MET A 73 23.15 4.14 17.83
C MET A 73 24.63 3.70 17.79
N SER A 74 25.22 3.54 16.61
CA SER A 74 26.65 3.23 16.48
C SER A 74 27.52 4.34 17.07
N LEU A 75 27.20 5.60 16.78
CA LEU A 75 27.91 6.75 17.33
C LEU A 75 27.72 6.87 18.84
N PHE A 76 26.50 6.66 19.33
CA PHE A 76 26.19 6.64 20.76
C PHE A 76 26.99 5.58 21.50
N GLN A 77 27.04 4.34 20.99
CA GLN A 77 27.82 3.26 21.60
C GLN A 77 29.33 3.53 21.58
N LYS A 78 29.87 4.09 20.49
CA LYS A 78 31.29 4.46 20.41
C LYS A 78 31.64 5.56 21.42
N ALA A 79 30.76 6.54 21.59
CA ALA A 79 30.91 7.60 22.57
C ALA A 79 30.85 7.08 24.01
N GLN A 80 29.86 6.23 24.30
CA GLN A 80 29.68 5.64 25.63
C GLN A 80 30.87 4.76 26.05
N ASN A 81 31.45 4.01 25.11
CA ASN A 81 32.60 3.15 25.35
C ASN A 81 33.94 3.91 25.42
N GLY A 82 33.93 5.25 25.38
CA GLY A 82 35.15 6.08 25.37
C GLY A 82 36.03 5.92 24.14
N ARG A 83 35.54 5.21 23.11
CA ARG A 83 36.30 4.90 21.88
C ARG A 83 36.39 6.09 20.93
N MET A 84 35.50 7.08 21.07
CA MET A 84 35.39 8.22 20.18
C MET A 84 34.69 9.39 20.87
N GLN A 85 35.20 10.62 20.72
CA GLN A 85 34.42 11.81 21.04
C GLN A 85 33.45 12.12 19.91
N LEU A 86 32.21 12.48 20.26
CA LEU A 86 31.20 12.89 19.28
C LEU A 86 31.65 14.17 18.58
N SER A 87 31.89 14.07 17.27
CA SER A 87 32.23 15.23 16.46
C SER A 87 31.01 16.12 16.21
N PRO A 88 31.13 17.46 16.30
CA PRO A 88 30.09 18.39 15.87
C PRO A 88 29.62 18.13 14.43
N ASP A 89 30.54 17.72 13.55
CA ASP A 89 30.23 17.44 12.14
C ASP A 89 29.37 16.19 11.96
N ASP A 90 29.60 15.14 12.76
CA ASP A 90 28.81 13.92 12.71
C ASP A 90 27.39 14.16 13.23
N LEU A 91 27.25 14.89 14.34
CA LEU A 91 25.94 15.26 14.88
C LEU A 91 25.19 16.20 13.94
N GLY A 92 25.90 17.14 13.29
CA GLY A 92 25.34 17.99 12.24
C GLY A 92 24.84 17.20 11.04
N ARG A 93 25.55 16.14 10.62
CA ARG A 93 25.10 15.22 9.57
C ARG A 93 23.82 14.49 9.97
N LEU A 94 23.77 13.92 11.18
CA LEU A 94 22.57 13.24 11.69
C LEU A 94 21.38 14.20 11.76
N ALA A 95 21.59 15.42 12.25
CA ALA A 95 20.55 16.44 12.33
C ALA A 95 19.99 16.81 10.95
N ALA A 96 20.87 16.99 9.96
CA ALA A 96 20.46 17.31 8.59
C ALA A 96 19.68 16.16 7.95
N GLN A 97 20.08 14.91 8.19
CA GLN A 97 19.34 13.74 7.71
C GLN A 97 17.96 13.62 8.38
N GLN A 98 17.88 13.79 9.70
CA GLN A 98 16.60 13.78 10.42
C GLN A 98 15.66 14.88 9.91
N GLU A 99 16.19 16.08 9.65
CA GLU A 99 15.43 17.22 9.11
C GLU A 99 14.88 16.92 7.70
N MET A 100 15.66 16.28 6.84
CA MET A 100 15.18 15.88 5.51
C MET A 100 14.02 14.88 5.58
N ILE A 101 14.09 13.93 6.52
CA ILE A 101 13.00 12.96 6.77
C ILE A 101 11.77 13.70 7.30
N HIS A 102 11.95 14.64 8.22
CA HIS A 102 10.89 15.47 8.77
C HIS A 102 10.15 16.25 7.67
N GLN A 103 10.88 16.97 6.82
CA GLN A 103 10.31 17.75 5.72
C GLN A 103 9.59 16.86 4.70
N SER A 104 10.16 15.70 4.37
CA SER A 104 9.53 14.73 3.46
C SER A 104 8.19 14.23 4.03
N MET A 105 8.12 14.03 5.34
CA MET A 105 6.90 13.62 6.02
C MET A 105 5.86 14.75 6.08
N GLU A 106 6.27 16.00 6.32
CA GLU A 106 5.35 17.15 6.27
C GLU A 106 4.75 17.33 4.88
N GLN A 107 5.57 17.25 3.83
CA GLN A 107 5.10 17.30 2.44
C GLN A 107 4.12 16.15 2.15
N LEU A 108 4.43 14.95 2.64
CA LEU A 108 3.55 13.80 2.49
C LEU A 108 2.22 14.00 3.23
N ALA A 109 2.24 14.58 4.43
CA ALA A 109 1.05 14.91 5.19
C ALA A 109 0.17 15.92 4.44
N GLN A 110 0.77 16.97 3.87
CA GLN A 110 0.05 17.97 3.07
C GLN A 110 -0.68 17.34 1.86
N LYS A 111 -0.04 16.38 1.18
CA LYS A 111 -0.66 15.65 0.06
C LYS A 111 -1.89 14.82 0.46
N MET A 112 -2.05 14.46 1.74
CA MET A 112 -3.16 13.62 2.21
C MET A 112 -4.45 14.38 2.52
N GLY A 113 -4.45 15.71 2.45
CA GLY A 113 -5.64 16.54 2.61
C GLY A 113 -6.41 16.24 3.90
N ASN A 114 -7.75 16.08 3.81
CA ASN A 114 -8.63 15.96 4.98
C ASN A 114 -8.64 14.60 5.71
N ARG A 115 -7.69 13.69 5.47
CA ARG A 115 -7.60 12.42 6.25
C ARG A 115 -7.05 12.69 7.66
N ARG A 116 -7.92 13.22 8.54
CA ARG A 116 -7.60 13.62 9.93
C ARG A 116 -6.88 12.54 10.73
N ASP A 117 -7.22 11.27 10.51
CA ASP A 117 -6.63 10.14 11.20
C ASP A 117 -5.18 9.86 10.77
N VAL A 118 -4.86 10.08 9.50
CA VAL A 118 -3.49 9.99 8.97
C VAL A 118 -2.70 11.22 9.39
N LEU A 119 -3.27 12.42 9.23
CA LEU A 119 -2.64 13.68 9.62
C LEU A 119 -2.28 13.74 11.11
N GLY A 120 -3.15 13.28 12.00
CA GLY A 120 -2.87 13.27 13.44
C GLY A 120 -1.64 12.43 13.78
N ARG A 121 -1.54 11.22 13.20
CA ARG A 121 -0.40 10.32 13.42
C ARG A 121 0.90 10.88 12.84
N LEU A 122 0.86 11.44 11.64
CA LEU A 122 2.02 12.06 11.00
C LEU A 122 2.47 13.33 11.75
N GLY A 123 1.52 14.14 12.22
CA GLY A 123 1.81 15.37 12.97
C GLY A 123 2.46 15.12 14.34
N GLU A 124 2.04 14.08 15.06
CA GLU A 124 2.72 13.66 16.29
C GLU A 124 4.17 13.22 16.03
N MET A 125 4.40 12.45 14.96
CA MET A 125 5.76 12.07 14.57
C MET A 125 6.59 13.29 14.16
N GLY A 126 5.97 14.29 13.52
CA GLY A 126 6.67 15.52 13.11
C GLY A 126 7.32 16.22 14.29
N LYS A 127 6.55 16.41 15.36
CA LYS A 127 7.03 17.01 16.61
C LYS A 127 8.17 16.22 17.25
N GLU A 128 8.10 14.88 17.20
CA GLU A 128 9.18 14.02 17.70
C GLU A 128 10.46 14.16 16.87
N MET A 129 10.34 14.22 15.53
CA MET A 129 11.47 14.44 14.64
C MET A 129 12.10 15.83 14.82
N GLU A 130 11.28 16.87 14.98
CA GLU A 130 11.74 18.24 15.27
C GLU A 130 12.58 18.29 16.57
N GLU A 131 12.11 17.62 17.62
CA GLU A 131 12.86 17.56 18.89
C GLU A 131 14.18 16.80 18.74
N VAL A 132 14.21 15.71 17.96
CA VAL A 132 15.46 15.01 17.63
C VAL A 132 16.43 15.93 16.87
N VAL A 133 15.97 16.65 15.85
CA VAL A 133 16.80 17.61 15.11
C VAL A 133 17.37 18.66 16.06
N LYS A 134 16.53 19.24 16.93
CA LYS A 134 16.94 20.26 17.90
C LYS A 134 18.01 19.72 18.85
N GLN A 135 17.85 18.51 19.36
CA GLN A 135 18.82 17.89 20.27
C GLN A 135 20.14 17.61 19.57
N LEU A 136 20.12 17.06 18.35
CA LEU A 136 21.32 16.82 17.55
C LEU A 136 22.06 18.11 17.19
N LYS A 137 21.35 19.19 16.82
CA LYS A 137 21.92 20.53 16.59
C LYS A 137 22.55 21.12 17.85
N ALA A 138 21.96 20.83 19.02
CA ALA A 138 22.52 21.19 20.31
C ALA A 138 23.66 20.27 20.77
N GLN A 139 24.18 19.42 19.87
CA GLN A 139 25.26 18.46 20.10
C GLN A 139 24.93 17.43 21.19
N ARG A 140 23.64 17.11 21.36
CA ARG A 140 23.16 16.12 22.30
C ARG A 140 22.73 14.86 21.56
N LEU A 141 23.49 13.80 21.75
CA LEU A 141 23.14 12.44 21.37
C LEU A 141 23.12 11.58 22.63
N ASP A 142 21.99 11.56 23.31
CA ASP A 142 21.78 10.80 24.54
C ASP A 142 20.80 9.64 24.31
N ARG A 143 20.54 8.85 25.35
CA ARG A 143 19.62 7.71 25.27
C ARG A 143 18.20 8.13 24.87
N LYS A 144 17.76 9.34 25.25
CA LYS A 144 16.41 9.84 24.91
C LYS A 144 16.32 10.12 23.41
N VAL A 145 17.37 10.65 22.79
CA VAL A 145 17.44 10.83 21.33
C VAL A 145 17.28 9.50 20.61
N ILE A 146 18.02 8.47 21.05
CA ILE A 146 17.96 7.12 20.47
C ILE A 146 16.55 6.53 20.62
N GLU A 147 15.97 6.59 21.82
CA GLU A 147 14.61 6.09 22.08
C GLU A 147 13.53 6.82 21.25
N ARG A 148 13.68 8.13 21.03
CA ARG A 148 12.77 8.90 20.16
C ARG A 148 12.90 8.44 18.71
N GLN A 149 14.12 8.29 18.20
CA GLN A 149 14.41 7.79 16.87
C GLN A 149 13.81 6.40 16.62
N GLU A 150 13.93 5.48 17.58
CA GLU A 150 13.29 4.16 17.51
C GLU A 150 11.75 4.26 17.50
N ARG A 151 11.19 5.09 18.39
CA ARG A 151 9.73 5.31 18.46
C ARG A 151 9.17 5.90 17.16
N ILE A 152 9.89 6.85 16.55
CA ILE A 152 9.52 7.45 15.25
C ILE A 152 9.42 6.34 14.20
N LEU A 153 10.45 5.48 14.10
CA LEU A 153 10.45 4.37 13.15
C LEU A 153 9.28 3.41 13.39
N SER A 154 9.06 2.97 14.64
CA SER A 154 7.96 2.07 14.97
C SER A 154 6.60 2.68 14.59
N ARG A 155 6.37 3.94 14.95
CA ARG A 155 5.12 4.65 14.61
C ARG A 155 4.94 4.82 13.11
N LEU A 156 6.02 5.02 12.35
CA LEU A 156 5.96 5.14 10.90
C LEU A 156 5.56 3.82 10.23
N LEU A 157 6.14 2.71 10.69
CA LEU A 157 5.77 1.35 10.25
C LEU A 157 4.33 0.99 10.64
N ASP A 158 3.91 1.34 11.86
CA ASP A 158 2.54 1.12 12.33
C ASP A 158 1.53 1.96 11.54
N ALA A 159 1.86 3.22 11.25
CA ALA A 159 1.03 4.07 10.40
C ALA A 159 0.90 3.46 9.00
N GLN A 160 1.99 2.98 8.41
CA GLN A 160 1.98 2.30 7.11
C GLN A 160 1.04 1.09 7.12
N LYS A 161 1.18 0.22 8.13
CA LYS A 161 0.35 -0.97 8.29
C LYS A 161 -1.12 -0.61 8.46
N SER A 162 -1.43 0.34 9.34
CA SER A 162 -2.81 0.78 9.63
C SER A 162 -3.49 1.39 8.40
N ILE A 163 -2.78 2.23 7.65
CA ILE A 163 -3.29 2.84 6.42
C ILE A 163 -3.61 1.77 5.38
N ARG A 164 -2.71 0.80 5.21
CA ARG A 164 -2.90 -0.34 4.31
C ARG A 164 -4.13 -1.17 4.68
N GLU A 165 -4.27 -1.57 5.94
CA GLU A 165 -5.40 -2.37 6.43
C GLU A 165 -6.74 -1.65 6.25
N LYS A 166 -6.78 -0.34 6.55
CA LYS A 166 -7.98 0.49 6.35
C LYS A 166 -8.38 0.54 4.88
N GLU A 167 -7.42 0.71 3.98
CA GLU A 167 -7.69 0.77 2.54
C GLU A 167 -8.23 -0.57 2.01
N TYR A 168 -7.63 -1.70 2.41
CA TYR A 168 -8.15 -3.02 2.04
C TYR A 168 -9.55 -3.30 2.63
N SER A 169 -9.80 -2.88 3.88
CA SER A 169 -11.11 -3.02 4.50
C SER A 169 -12.20 -2.24 3.75
N LYS A 170 -11.90 -1.00 3.33
CA LYS A 170 -12.82 -0.19 2.52
C LYS A 170 -13.12 -0.85 1.16
N LYS A 171 -12.08 -1.36 0.47
CA LYS A 171 -12.26 -2.07 -0.81
C LYS A 171 -13.16 -3.30 -0.66
N ARG A 172 -12.93 -4.14 0.35
CA ARG A 172 -13.77 -5.31 0.62
C ARG A 172 -15.22 -4.95 0.91
N ARG A 173 -15.47 -3.91 1.72
CA ARG A 173 -16.84 -3.43 2.00
C ARG A 173 -17.54 -2.96 0.73
N ALA A 174 -16.85 -2.21 -0.12
CA ALA A 174 -17.41 -1.74 -1.39
C ALA A 174 -17.70 -2.89 -2.37
N GLU A 175 -16.84 -3.92 -2.43
CA GLU A 175 -17.10 -5.13 -3.21
C GLU A 175 -18.30 -5.92 -2.68
N TRP A 176 -18.43 -6.07 -1.37
CA TRP A 176 -19.59 -6.70 -0.73
C TRP A 176 -20.90 -5.93 -1.00
N GLU A 177 -20.87 -4.60 -0.94
CA GLU A 177 -22.03 -3.75 -1.27
C GLU A 177 -22.46 -3.92 -2.73
N LYS A 178 -21.50 -4.01 -3.67
CA LYS A 178 -21.78 -4.32 -5.08
C LYS A 178 -22.38 -5.72 -5.26
N GLN A 179 -21.89 -6.72 -4.53
CA GLN A 179 -22.45 -8.08 -4.59
C GLN A 179 -23.88 -8.14 -4.04
N LYS A 180 -24.21 -7.37 -3.00
CA LYS A 180 -25.60 -7.28 -2.48
C LYS A 180 -26.56 -6.58 -3.45
N LEU A 181 -26.05 -5.71 -4.32
CA LEU A 181 -26.83 -5.06 -5.39
C LEU A 181 -27.07 -5.96 -6.60
N VAL A 182 -26.35 -7.09 -6.73
CA VAL A 182 -26.72 -8.16 -7.65
C VAL A 182 -27.97 -8.81 -7.08
N ARG A 183 -29.15 -8.37 -7.54
CA ARG A 183 -30.39 -9.11 -7.32
C ARG A 183 -30.17 -10.52 -7.86
N SER A 184 -30.39 -11.53 -7.03
CA SER A 184 -30.61 -12.89 -7.54
C SER A 184 -31.62 -12.78 -8.69
N PRO A 185 -31.41 -13.47 -9.83
CA PRO A 185 -32.47 -13.60 -10.82
C PRO A 185 -33.76 -13.94 -10.08
N ALA A 186 -34.88 -13.30 -10.46
CA ALA A 186 -36.17 -13.59 -9.84
C ALA A 186 -36.34 -15.10 -9.72
N GLU A 187 -36.88 -15.58 -8.60
CA GLU A 187 -37.22 -17.00 -8.43
C GLU A 187 -37.79 -17.50 -9.75
N LEU A 188 -37.19 -18.54 -10.31
CA LEU A 188 -37.68 -19.16 -11.53
C LEU A 188 -39.17 -19.40 -11.30
N GLN A 189 -40.02 -18.67 -12.03
CA GLN A 189 -41.47 -18.75 -11.89
C GLN A 189 -41.84 -20.23 -11.88
N GLN A 190 -42.58 -20.69 -10.88
CA GLN A 190 -42.90 -22.12 -10.76
C GLN A 190 -43.61 -22.65 -12.01
N ASP A 191 -44.26 -21.77 -12.78
CA ASP A 191 -44.84 -22.07 -14.10
C ASP A 191 -43.80 -22.49 -15.16
N LEU A 192 -42.55 -22.02 -15.04
CA LEU A 192 -41.43 -22.49 -15.87
C LEU A 192 -40.91 -23.87 -15.42
N LEU A 193 -41.16 -24.27 -14.16
CA LEU A 193 -40.76 -25.56 -13.60
C LEU A 193 -41.85 -26.65 -13.70
N ARG A 194 -43.11 -26.29 -13.94
CA ARG A 194 -44.18 -27.27 -14.18
C ARG A 194 -44.05 -27.89 -15.56
N LYS A 195 -43.08 -28.81 -15.69
CA LYS A 195 -42.90 -29.66 -16.87
C LYS A 195 -44.19 -30.41 -17.22
N GLU A 196 -45.00 -30.77 -16.23
CA GLU A 196 -46.31 -31.39 -16.43
C GLU A 196 -47.28 -30.51 -17.23
N ASP A 197 -47.31 -29.19 -17.00
CA ASP A 197 -48.23 -28.29 -17.68
C ASP A 197 -47.83 -28.08 -19.15
N ARG A 198 -46.52 -28.07 -19.44
CA ARG A 198 -46.03 -28.04 -20.84
C ARG A 198 -46.33 -29.33 -21.57
N LEU A 199 -46.15 -30.46 -20.89
CA LEU A 199 -46.39 -31.78 -21.47
C LEU A 199 -47.87 -31.98 -21.78
N ARG A 200 -48.76 -31.56 -20.86
CA ARG A 200 -50.21 -31.52 -21.09
C ARG A 200 -50.59 -30.60 -22.24
N LYS A 201 -50.00 -29.40 -22.32
CA LYS A 201 -50.28 -28.47 -23.42
C LYS A 201 -49.85 -29.04 -24.76
N ALA A 202 -48.64 -29.59 -24.87
CA ALA A 202 -48.14 -30.21 -26.10
C ALA A 202 -49.01 -31.41 -26.54
N LEU A 203 -49.52 -32.21 -25.60
CA LEU A 203 -50.48 -33.27 -25.89
C LEU A 203 -51.81 -32.71 -26.43
N MET A 204 -52.35 -31.65 -25.83
CA MET A 204 -53.60 -31.04 -26.28
C MET A 204 -53.46 -30.43 -27.69
N ASP A 205 -52.35 -29.73 -27.95
CA ASP A 205 -52.03 -29.17 -29.26
C ASP A 205 -51.91 -30.30 -30.32
N ALA A 206 -51.18 -31.38 -30.00
CA ALA A 206 -51.07 -32.54 -30.89
C ALA A 206 -52.42 -33.23 -31.14
N LEU A 207 -53.31 -33.33 -30.15
CA LEU A 207 -54.63 -33.94 -30.35
C LEU A 207 -55.59 -33.08 -31.17
N GLN A 208 -55.34 -31.76 -31.27
CA GLN A 208 -56.15 -30.81 -32.04
C GLN A 208 -55.78 -30.73 -33.54
N GLU A 209 -54.61 -31.23 -33.95
CA GLU A 209 -54.14 -31.22 -35.35
C GLU A 209 -54.87 -32.19 -36.30
N GLY A 210 -55.96 -32.85 -35.84
CA GLY A 210 -56.86 -33.59 -36.73
C GLY A 210 -56.42 -35.03 -37.07
N TYR A 211 -55.55 -35.64 -36.27
CA TYR A 211 -55.08 -37.02 -36.48
C TYR A 211 -56.19 -38.09 -36.42
N THR A 212 -55.98 -39.21 -37.12
CA THR A 212 -56.89 -40.36 -37.10
C THR A 212 -57.00 -40.99 -35.71
N PRO A 213 -58.11 -41.68 -35.39
CA PRO A 213 -58.34 -42.28 -34.05
C PRO A 213 -57.17 -43.13 -33.54
N GLU A 214 -56.55 -43.92 -34.42
CA GLU A 214 -55.46 -44.84 -34.12
C GLU A 214 -54.16 -44.09 -33.77
N TYR A 215 -53.90 -42.98 -34.46
CA TYR A 215 -52.73 -42.16 -34.21
C TYR A 215 -52.84 -41.37 -32.90
N ARG A 216 -54.06 -40.97 -32.52
CA ARG A 216 -54.31 -40.32 -31.22
C ARG A 216 -54.02 -41.24 -30.04
N GLU A 217 -54.30 -42.54 -30.15
CA GLU A 217 -53.96 -43.51 -29.11
C GLU A 217 -52.43 -43.71 -28.98
N LEU A 218 -51.70 -43.73 -30.10
CA LEU A 218 -50.23 -43.77 -30.09
C LEU A 218 -49.62 -42.54 -29.41
N ILE A 219 -50.15 -41.34 -29.70
CA ILE A 219 -49.69 -40.09 -29.07
C ILE A 219 -49.92 -40.14 -27.55
N LYS A 220 -51.10 -40.61 -27.09
CA LYS A 220 -51.38 -40.76 -25.65
C LYS A 220 -50.41 -41.73 -24.97
N LEU A 221 -50.16 -42.89 -25.57
CA LEU A 221 -49.22 -43.89 -25.03
C LEU A 221 -47.78 -43.36 -24.94
N TYR A 222 -47.34 -42.61 -25.95
CA TYR A 222 -46.02 -41.98 -25.96
C TYR A 222 -45.88 -40.96 -24.83
N PHE A 223 -46.89 -40.11 -24.63
CA PHE A 223 -46.87 -39.11 -23.56
C PHE A 223 -47.00 -39.73 -22.16
N GLU A 224 -47.77 -40.81 -22.01
CA GLU A 224 -47.88 -41.57 -20.76
C GLU A 224 -46.55 -42.22 -20.38
N THR A 225 -45.85 -42.84 -21.34
CA THR A 225 -44.52 -43.42 -21.12
C THR A 225 -43.48 -42.35 -20.79
N LEU A 226 -43.52 -41.20 -21.47
CA LEU A 226 -42.65 -40.06 -21.18
C LEU A 226 -42.86 -39.50 -19.77
N SER A 227 -44.11 -39.49 -19.26
CA SER A 227 -44.40 -39.08 -17.89
C SER A 227 -43.95 -40.08 -16.82
N ARG A 228 -43.98 -41.40 -17.13
CA ARG A 228 -43.57 -42.47 -16.19
C ARG A 228 -42.07 -42.59 -16.04
N GLN A 229 -41.29 -42.26 -17.07
CA GLN A 229 -39.82 -42.39 -17.05
C GLN A 229 -39.11 -41.33 -16.20
N ASN A 230 -39.83 -40.34 -15.64
CA ASN A 230 -39.21 -39.26 -14.89
C ASN A 230 -40.05 -38.84 -13.67
N PRO A 231 -40.10 -39.66 -12.59
CA PRO A 231 -40.74 -39.25 -11.35
C PRO A 231 -39.93 -38.08 -10.78
N ALA A 232 -40.53 -36.89 -10.78
CA ALA A 232 -39.98 -35.74 -10.09
C ALA A 232 -39.76 -36.10 -8.61
N ASN A 233 -38.53 -35.91 -8.12
CA ASN A 233 -38.20 -35.90 -6.69
C ASN A 233 -39.19 -34.96 -5.97
N GLN A 234 -40.22 -35.56 -5.36
CA GLN A 234 -41.05 -34.93 -4.34
C GLN A 234 -40.45 -35.30 -2.99
N GLN A 235 -39.43 -34.55 -2.55
CA GLN A 235 -39.16 -34.19 -1.15
C GLN A 235 -38.35 -32.89 -1.13
#